data_AF-A0AAD8Y353-F1
#
_entry.id   AF-A0AAD8Y353-F1
#
_cell.length_a   1.000
_cell.length_b   1.000
_cell.length_c   1.000
_cell.angle_alpha   90.00
_cell.angle_beta   90.00
_cell.angle_gamma   90.00
#
_symmetry.space_group_name_H-M   'P 1'
#
loop_
_entity.id
_entity.type
_entity.pdbx_description
1 polymer ?
#
loop_
_entity_poly.entity_id
_entity_poly.type
_entity_poly.pdbx_seq_one_letter_code
_entity_poly.pdbx_strand_id
1 'polypeptide(L)'
;MKTIIQSALLLSSITAISASHVVSGTSARLPMSLSTVINDLEAEGVSYVTTAAFLSSKSVRAASCAKLLRSLFGVSADEEEEVSYGATMAFGKKLGTTTAEVENSDEEDGGSGVAIACPPSSGSTVSEVCSTVVACGGTVVYVADPVDLGRGEGLFDRLGPAIERLLASRAQAAAAQEGESTSSVALSRPSTLIVVFSGTSTPQEVAAARNSWEQSAAKMLKSIIQPTQSARATKLEDVFDRIEYLSDKEKNVDMQLCPAGGAVGAPDSPSSLEPSEVADGVRSVIDSGLVENLGPIIEAQAKVPVKQACPRLTNPVDLAAARLLGPKARSALDDCLTTIQKSAGADGTTLVPAYGALAHAAIHRALDEFDAAATSFKKSPVAKRIRNDLRINLYSELSDIYDIQGSALKSISFDGFRARLNKLRITPNLATQMDEAAQESVAEFTAAVKKLRPPPHDAVKWASTSDQISSFGNKCREHNAERLKAARASGQFKPLPRKGITVGFHWLLPKPFGNDYRQEPKMMHTADDLVYAPVDGITDVSGMEIRSGDWRKGVVPAPSGSEMMYLK
;
A
#
# COMPACT_ATOMS: atom_id res chain seq x y z
N MET A 1 -68.89 -11.88 44.66
CA MET A 1 -67.73 -11.59 45.54
C MET A 1 -66.95 -12.89 45.72
N LYS A 2 -65.64 -12.89 45.46
CA LYS A 2 -64.67 -14.00 45.45
C LYS A 2 -64.56 -14.82 44.15
N THR A 3 -63.76 -14.28 43.24
CA THR A 3 -63.08 -14.99 42.15
C THR A 3 -61.87 -15.73 42.75
N ILE A 4 -61.83 -17.05 42.60
CA ILE A 4 -60.69 -17.91 42.97
C ILE A 4 -59.84 -18.07 41.70
N ILE A 5 -58.60 -17.57 41.74
CA ILE A 5 -57.57 -17.78 40.74
C ILE A 5 -56.99 -19.18 40.99
N GLN A 6 -57.24 -20.12 40.09
CA GLN A 6 -56.55 -21.41 40.05
C GLN A 6 -55.30 -21.25 39.19
N SER A 7 -54.16 -21.14 39.86
CA SER A 7 -52.82 -21.24 39.29
C SER A 7 -52.57 -22.69 38.84
N ALA A 8 -52.61 -22.94 37.54
CA ALA A 8 -52.14 -24.20 36.97
C ALA A 8 -50.62 -24.14 36.85
N LEU A 9 -49.95 -24.72 37.84
CA LEU A 9 -48.54 -25.12 37.82
C LEU A 9 -48.38 -26.23 36.77
N LEU A 10 -47.91 -25.90 35.56
CA LEU A 10 -47.38 -26.91 34.63
C LEU A 10 -45.92 -27.19 35.01
N LEU A 11 -45.75 -28.06 36.01
CA LEU A 11 -44.54 -28.88 36.14
C LEU A 11 -44.62 -29.94 35.03
N SER A 12 -44.09 -29.64 33.85
CA SER A 12 -43.76 -30.68 32.88
C SER A 12 -42.44 -31.32 33.29
N SER A 13 -42.56 -32.50 33.89
CA SER A 13 -41.50 -33.44 34.19
C SER A 13 -40.57 -33.64 32.99
N ILE A 14 -39.29 -33.31 33.15
CA ILE A 14 -38.24 -33.66 32.19
C ILE A 14 -38.04 -35.17 32.29
N THR A 15 -38.65 -35.91 31.37
CA THR A 15 -38.36 -37.32 31.12
C THR A 15 -36.96 -37.47 30.54
N ALA A 16 -36.28 -38.56 30.93
CA ALA A 16 -34.88 -38.83 30.63
C ALA A 16 -34.55 -38.66 29.13
N ILE A 17 -33.56 -37.80 28.86
CA ILE A 17 -33.01 -37.55 27.53
C ILE A 17 -32.15 -38.75 27.14
N SER A 18 -32.42 -39.32 25.96
CA SER A 18 -31.59 -40.35 25.33
C SER A 18 -30.15 -39.84 25.18
N ALA A 19 -29.17 -40.64 25.60
CA ALA A 19 -27.79 -40.21 25.86
C ALA A 19 -27.14 -39.59 24.61
N SER A 20 -26.89 -38.28 24.66
CA SER A 20 -26.04 -37.60 23.68
C SER A 20 -24.57 -37.91 24.00
N HIS A 21 -23.85 -38.53 23.08
CA HIS A 21 -22.46 -38.96 23.26
C HIS A 21 -21.50 -38.13 22.38
N VAL A 22 -20.26 -37.93 22.84
CA VAL A 22 -19.20 -37.28 22.07
C VAL A 22 -18.71 -38.27 21.02
N VAL A 23 -18.90 -37.94 19.74
CA VAL A 23 -18.58 -38.83 18.61
C VAL A 23 -17.08 -38.91 18.37
N SER A 24 -16.40 -37.77 18.38
CA SER A 24 -14.96 -37.72 18.18
C SER A 24 -14.35 -36.46 18.77
N GLY A 25 -13.07 -36.54 19.10
CA GLY A 25 -12.24 -35.41 19.54
C GLY A 25 -10.88 -35.44 18.86
N THR A 26 -10.41 -34.29 18.37
CA THR A 26 -9.08 -34.15 17.78
C THR A 26 -8.31 -32.99 18.39
N SER A 27 -7.00 -33.16 18.55
CA SER A 27 -6.07 -32.12 19.02
C SER A 27 -5.33 -31.41 17.87
N ALA A 28 -5.73 -31.67 16.63
CA ALA A 28 -5.14 -31.02 15.46
C ALA A 28 -5.37 -29.49 15.45
N ARG A 29 -4.48 -28.76 14.77
CA ARG A 29 -4.50 -27.29 14.72
C ARG A 29 -5.80 -26.78 14.09
N LEU A 30 -6.41 -25.74 14.67
CA LEU A 30 -7.63 -25.15 14.16
C LEU A 30 -7.32 -24.21 12.97
N PRO A 31 -8.27 -24.00 12.04
CA PRO A 31 -9.58 -24.64 11.94
C PRO A 31 -9.55 -26.05 11.29
N MET A 32 -8.38 -26.58 10.89
CA MET A 32 -8.26 -27.86 10.16
C MET A 32 -8.85 -29.05 10.92
N SER A 33 -8.80 -29.04 12.26
CA SER A 33 -9.42 -30.05 13.10
C SER A 33 -10.94 -30.16 12.95
N LEU A 34 -11.64 -29.09 12.54
CA LEU A 34 -13.08 -29.16 12.33
C LEU A 34 -13.45 -30.10 11.19
N SER A 35 -12.67 -30.16 10.10
CA SER A 35 -12.96 -31.06 8.97
C SER A 35 -12.92 -32.53 9.38
N THR A 36 -11.98 -32.92 10.25
CA THR A 36 -11.91 -34.30 10.76
C THR A 36 -13.16 -34.64 11.57
N VAL A 37 -13.55 -33.76 12.50
CA VAL A 37 -14.73 -33.96 13.35
C VAL A 37 -16.03 -34.00 12.55
N ILE A 38 -16.14 -33.16 11.51
CA ILE A 38 -17.32 -33.15 10.64
C ILE A 38 -17.45 -34.48 9.88
N ASN A 39 -16.34 -35.00 9.35
CA ASN A 39 -16.33 -36.29 8.65
C ASN A 39 -16.66 -37.45 9.59
N ASP A 40 -16.19 -37.40 10.85
CA ASP A 40 -16.53 -38.42 11.85
C ASP A 40 -18.02 -38.38 12.20
N LEU A 41 -18.61 -37.19 12.31
CA LEU A 41 -20.06 -37.04 12.51
C LEU A 41 -20.85 -37.60 11.31
N GLU A 42 -20.42 -37.32 10.08
CA GLU A 42 -21.01 -37.87 8.86
C GLU A 42 -20.95 -39.40 8.85
N ALA A 43 -19.80 -39.99 9.21
CA ALA A 43 -19.61 -41.44 9.29
C ALA A 43 -20.53 -42.10 10.34
N GLU A 44 -20.94 -41.37 11.37
CA GLU A 44 -21.87 -41.79 12.42
C GLU A 44 -23.35 -41.54 12.06
N GLY A 45 -23.63 -41.23 10.80
CA GLY A 45 -24.99 -41.06 10.27
C GLY A 45 -25.63 -39.73 10.68
N VAL A 46 -24.84 -38.68 10.90
CA VAL A 46 -25.33 -37.32 11.08
C VAL A 46 -25.52 -36.68 9.70
N SER A 47 -26.76 -36.34 9.36
CA SER A 47 -27.09 -35.68 8.10
C SER A 47 -27.00 -34.16 8.16
N TYR A 48 -26.99 -33.58 9.38
CA TYR A 48 -26.92 -32.13 9.57
C TYR A 48 -25.91 -31.74 10.65
N VAL A 49 -24.99 -30.83 10.33
CA VAL A 49 -23.94 -30.39 11.25
C VAL A 49 -23.97 -28.87 11.47
N THR A 50 -24.00 -28.45 12.73
CA THR A 50 -23.77 -27.05 13.13
C THR A 50 -22.35 -26.90 13.68
N THR A 51 -21.64 -25.84 13.29
CA THR A 51 -20.30 -25.53 13.84
C THR A 51 -20.34 -24.35 14.78
N ALA A 52 -19.56 -24.39 15.86
CA ALA A 52 -19.45 -23.28 16.81
C ALA A 52 -18.02 -23.10 17.33
N ALA A 53 -17.60 -21.85 17.51
CA ALA A 53 -16.34 -21.53 18.17
C ALA A 53 -16.59 -21.22 19.66
N PHE A 54 -15.93 -21.95 20.56
CA PHE A 54 -16.03 -21.74 22.00
C PHE A 54 -14.87 -20.84 22.49
N LEU A 55 -15.21 -19.62 22.87
CA LEU A 55 -14.27 -18.58 23.30
C LEU A 55 -14.52 -18.19 24.76
N SER A 56 -13.51 -17.65 25.41
CA SER A 56 -13.61 -17.17 26.78
C SER A 56 -12.84 -15.87 26.99
N SER A 57 -13.26 -15.12 28.01
CA SER A 57 -12.53 -13.94 28.46
C SER A 57 -11.23 -14.32 29.16
N LYS A 58 -10.27 -13.39 29.20
CA LYS A 58 -8.89 -13.66 29.62
C LYS A 58 -8.76 -14.22 31.05
N SER A 59 -9.63 -13.80 31.97
CA SER A 59 -9.59 -14.22 33.37
C SER A 59 -10.18 -15.61 33.60
N VAL A 60 -10.86 -16.20 32.61
CA VAL A 60 -11.38 -17.57 32.73
C VAL A 60 -10.23 -18.58 32.77
N ARG A 61 -10.05 -19.22 33.92
CA ARG A 61 -9.04 -20.26 34.10
C ARG A 61 -9.38 -21.51 33.28
N ALA A 62 -8.35 -22.17 32.75
CA ALA A 62 -8.50 -23.40 31.97
C ALA A 62 -9.38 -24.47 32.66
N ALA A 63 -9.15 -24.74 33.95
CA ALA A 63 -9.93 -25.70 34.71
C ALA A 63 -11.41 -25.32 34.87
N SER A 64 -11.71 -24.03 35.04
CA SER A 64 -13.09 -23.53 35.12
C SER A 64 -13.79 -23.63 33.76
N CYS A 65 -13.06 -23.30 32.69
CA CYS A 65 -13.56 -23.37 31.34
C CYS A 65 -13.88 -24.82 30.90
N ALA A 66 -13.04 -25.78 31.30
CA ALA A 66 -13.28 -27.21 31.08
C ALA A 66 -14.57 -27.69 31.75
N LYS A 67 -14.80 -27.27 33.00
CA LYS A 67 -16.02 -27.59 33.74
C LYS A 67 -17.26 -26.98 33.09
N LEU A 68 -17.15 -25.73 32.64
CA LEU A 68 -18.23 -25.05 31.93
C LEU A 68 -18.54 -25.75 30.61
N LEU A 69 -17.53 -26.06 29.80
CA LEU A 69 -17.73 -26.78 28.54
C LEU A 69 -18.43 -28.13 28.76
N ARG A 70 -18.00 -28.92 29.74
CA ARG A 70 -18.67 -30.19 30.08
C ARG A 70 -20.11 -29.98 30.55
N SER A 71 -20.35 -28.95 31.35
CA SER A 71 -21.69 -28.63 31.87
C SER A 71 -22.65 -28.12 30.80
N LEU A 72 -22.18 -27.22 29.93
CA LEU A 72 -22.99 -26.55 28.89
C LEU A 72 -23.36 -27.50 27.75
N PHE A 73 -22.50 -28.49 27.46
CA PHE A 73 -22.70 -29.49 26.41
C PHE A 73 -23.03 -30.89 26.94
N GLY A 74 -23.22 -31.06 28.25
CA GLY A 74 -23.69 -32.32 28.85
C GLY A 74 -22.74 -33.52 28.73
N VAL A 75 -21.42 -33.31 28.69
CA VAL A 75 -20.42 -34.38 28.58
C VAL A 75 -20.19 -35.02 29.97
N SER A 76 -20.53 -36.31 30.14
CA SER A 76 -20.36 -37.07 31.38
C SER A 76 -18.89 -37.24 31.77
N ALA A 77 -18.62 -37.28 33.08
CA ALA A 77 -17.26 -37.40 33.61
C ALA A 77 -16.71 -38.85 33.62
N ASP A 78 -17.55 -39.83 33.29
CA ASP A 78 -17.27 -41.26 33.46
C ASP A 78 -16.80 -41.97 32.17
N GLU A 79 -16.72 -41.26 31.04
CA GLU A 79 -16.21 -41.81 29.78
C GLU A 79 -14.72 -41.48 29.62
N GLU A 80 -13.90 -42.51 29.37
CA GLU A 80 -12.42 -42.50 29.41
C GLU A 80 -11.75 -41.64 28.32
N GLU A 81 -12.51 -40.95 27.46
CA GLU A 81 -11.95 -39.98 26.52
C GLU A 81 -11.75 -38.63 27.20
N GLU A 82 -10.56 -38.46 27.76
CA GLU A 82 -10.12 -37.25 28.45
C GLU A 82 -10.15 -36.04 27.49
N VAL A 83 -11.27 -35.32 27.45
CA VAL A 83 -11.36 -33.96 26.88
C VAL A 83 -10.42 -33.06 27.68
N SER A 84 -9.17 -33.01 27.23
CA SER A 84 -8.05 -32.29 27.85
C SER A 84 -8.11 -30.82 27.46
N TYR A 85 -8.71 -30.03 28.34
CA TYR A 85 -8.80 -28.58 28.14
C TYR A 85 -7.42 -27.94 28.33
N GLY A 86 -6.92 -27.24 27.31
CA GLY A 86 -5.58 -26.63 27.30
C GLY A 86 -4.81 -26.86 26.01
N ALA A 87 -5.28 -27.78 25.16
CA ALA A 87 -4.84 -27.95 23.77
C ALA A 87 -5.90 -27.44 22.79
N THR A 88 -5.49 -27.08 21.58
CA THR A 88 -6.39 -26.82 20.45
C THR A 88 -7.21 -28.06 20.17
N MET A 89 -8.54 -27.99 20.36
CA MET A 89 -9.39 -29.15 20.13
C MET A 89 -10.64 -28.82 19.34
N ALA A 90 -11.14 -29.81 18.59
CA ALA A 90 -12.49 -29.83 18.08
C ALA A 90 -13.17 -31.13 18.54
N PHE A 91 -14.46 -31.08 18.87
CA PHE A 91 -15.22 -32.29 19.18
C PHE A 91 -16.62 -32.26 18.55
N GLY A 92 -17.10 -33.45 18.20
CA GLY A 92 -18.41 -33.68 17.59
C GLY A 92 -19.36 -34.27 18.61
N LYS A 93 -20.60 -33.79 18.66
CA LYS A 93 -21.67 -34.35 19.49
C LYS A 93 -22.87 -34.68 18.62
N LYS A 94 -23.34 -35.93 18.66
CA LYS A 94 -24.62 -36.32 18.06
C LYS A 94 -25.75 -35.98 19.04
N LEU A 95 -26.77 -35.30 18.54
CA LEU A 95 -27.94 -34.91 19.30
C LEU A 95 -28.99 -36.02 19.23
N GLY A 96 -29.53 -36.40 20.39
CA GLY A 96 -30.63 -37.36 20.45
C GLY A 96 -31.90 -36.76 19.86
N THR A 97 -32.61 -37.54 19.04
CA THR A 97 -33.95 -37.19 18.56
C THR A 97 -34.89 -37.13 19.77
N THR A 98 -35.51 -35.97 19.99
CA THR A 98 -36.42 -35.73 21.14
C THR A 98 -37.84 -36.20 20.88
N THR A 99 -38.11 -36.84 19.74
CA THR A 99 -39.43 -37.35 19.37
C THR A 99 -39.59 -38.80 19.83
N ALA A 100 -40.14 -38.98 21.03
CA ALA A 100 -40.60 -40.26 21.56
C ALA A 100 -41.85 -40.83 20.83
N GLU A 101 -42.12 -40.43 19.57
CA GLU A 101 -43.34 -40.83 18.85
C GLU A 101 -43.09 -41.52 17.50
N VAL A 102 -41.85 -41.87 17.16
CA VAL A 102 -41.57 -42.54 15.88
C VAL A 102 -40.91 -43.90 16.11
N GLU A 103 -41.67 -44.84 16.69
CA GLU A 103 -41.31 -46.26 16.69
C GLU A 103 -41.76 -46.99 15.41
N ASN A 104 -42.23 -46.28 14.36
CA ASN A 104 -42.84 -46.94 13.18
C ASN A 104 -42.67 -46.21 11.83
N SER A 105 -41.54 -45.56 11.56
CA SER A 105 -41.19 -45.23 10.17
C SER A 105 -39.78 -45.71 9.84
N ASP A 106 -39.68 -46.61 8.87
CA ASP A 106 -38.46 -47.04 8.18
C ASP A 106 -37.84 -45.90 7.32
N GLU A 107 -38.06 -44.64 7.69
CA GLU A 107 -37.38 -43.50 7.09
C GLU A 107 -36.15 -43.20 7.95
N GLU A 108 -34.97 -43.38 7.36
CA GLU A 108 -33.67 -42.98 7.93
C GLU A 108 -33.65 -41.46 8.15
N ASP A 109 -34.35 -40.98 9.18
CA ASP A 109 -34.29 -39.58 9.60
C ASP A 109 -32.88 -39.32 10.14
N GLY A 110 -32.07 -38.75 9.24
CA GLY A 110 -30.69 -38.38 9.46
C GLY A 110 -30.48 -37.62 10.77
N GLY A 111 -29.59 -38.14 11.62
CA GLY A 111 -29.32 -37.52 12.92
C GLY A 111 -28.71 -36.12 12.78
N SER A 112 -28.72 -35.36 13.86
CA SER A 112 -28.12 -34.01 13.90
C SER A 112 -26.93 -33.94 14.83
N GLY A 113 -25.96 -33.09 14.50
CA GLY A 113 -24.73 -33.01 15.26
C GLY A 113 -24.17 -31.59 15.36
N VAL A 114 -23.34 -31.39 16.38
CA VAL A 114 -22.63 -30.13 16.61
C VAL A 114 -21.14 -30.39 16.65
N ALA A 115 -20.37 -29.64 15.84
CA ALA A 115 -18.92 -29.63 15.85
C ALA A 115 -18.41 -28.34 16.53
N ILE A 116 -17.71 -28.49 17.66
CA ILE A 116 -17.31 -27.36 18.50
C ILE A 116 -15.80 -27.23 18.46
N ALA A 117 -15.31 -26.05 18.06
CA ALA A 117 -13.90 -25.70 18.08
C ALA A 117 -13.54 -24.91 19.34
N CYS A 118 -12.58 -25.40 20.11
CA CYS A 118 -12.14 -24.82 21.38
C CYS A 118 -10.67 -24.41 21.29
N PRO A 119 -10.37 -23.19 20.81
CA PRO A 119 -9.01 -22.67 20.86
C PRO A 119 -8.59 -22.38 22.33
N PRO A 120 -7.44 -22.89 22.82
CA PRO A 120 -7.03 -22.77 24.21
C PRO A 120 -6.76 -21.32 24.61
N SER A 121 -7.17 -20.91 25.82
CA SER A 121 -6.94 -19.56 26.35
C SER A 121 -5.46 -19.17 26.45
N SER A 122 -4.56 -20.16 26.56
CA SER A 122 -3.11 -20.03 26.48
C SER A 122 -2.55 -21.00 25.43
N GLY A 123 -2.18 -20.51 24.25
CA GLY A 123 -1.54 -21.34 23.20
C GLY A 123 -1.99 -21.02 21.78
N SER A 124 -3.29 -20.75 21.56
CA SER A 124 -3.80 -20.40 20.23
C SER A 124 -3.45 -18.96 19.88
N THR A 125 -2.97 -18.74 18.65
CA THR A 125 -2.74 -17.38 18.14
C THR A 125 -4.07 -16.66 17.88
N VAL A 126 -4.09 -15.32 17.95
CA VAL A 126 -5.30 -14.55 17.62
C VAL A 126 -5.76 -14.82 16.18
N SER A 127 -4.82 -15.02 15.25
CA SER A 127 -5.11 -15.36 13.85
C SER A 127 -5.83 -16.70 13.71
N GLU A 128 -5.39 -17.71 14.47
CA GLU A 128 -6.04 -19.02 14.53
C GLU A 128 -7.47 -18.88 15.03
N VAL A 129 -7.68 -18.19 16.15
CA VAL A 129 -9.02 -17.93 16.71
C VAL A 129 -9.93 -17.22 15.71
N CYS A 130 -9.43 -16.17 15.05
CA CYS A 130 -10.20 -15.42 14.05
C CYS A 130 -10.63 -16.32 12.88
N SER A 131 -9.73 -17.18 12.42
CA SER A 131 -9.99 -18.07 11.29
C SER A 131 -10.94 -19.19 11.67
N THR A 132 -10.87 -19.68 12.91
CA THR A 132 -11.86 -20.60 13.47
C THR A 132 -13.24 -19.97 13.49
N VAL A 133 -13.38 -18.72 13.96
CA VAL A 133 -14.68 -18.05 14.01
C VAL A 133 -15.27 -17.85 12.62
N VAL A 134 -14.44 -17.50 11.62
CA VAL A 134 -14.90 -17.41 10.21
C VAL A 134 -15.28 -18.78 9.66
N ALA A 135 -14.49 -19.83 9.94
CA ALA A 135 -14.81 -21.20 9.53
C ALA A 135 -16.14 -21.71 10.14
N CYS A 136 -16.44 -21.31 11.38
CA CYS A 136 -17.73 -21.57 12.04
C CYS A 136 -18.87 -20.64 11.56
N GLY A 137 -18.68 -19.87 10.48
CA GLY A 137 -19.72 -18.98 9.94
C GLY A 137 -20.10 -17.82 10.86
N GLY A 138 -19.29 -17.50 11.88
CA GLY A 138 -19.62 -16.51 12.89
C GLY A 138 -20.47 -17.01 14.05
N THR A 139 -20.71 -18.32 14.18
CA THR A 139 -21.35 -18.90 15.36
C THR A 139 -20.34 -19.02 16.51
N VAL A 140 -20.59 -18.31 17.61
CA VAL A 140 -19.67 -18.18 18.74
C VAL A 140 -20.40 -18.41 20.06
N VAL A 141 -19.85 -19.28 20.90
CA VAL A 141 -20.20 -19.40 22.32
C VAL A 141 -19.11 -18.70 23.13
N TYR A 142 -19.46 -17.60 23.79
CA TYR A 142 -18.53 -16.75 24.52
C TYR A 142 -18.78 -16.82 26.03
N VAL A 143 -17.77 -17.22 26.80
CA VAL A 143 -17.82 -17.21 28.27
C VAL A 143 -17.24 -15.90 28.80
N ALA A 144 -18.08 -15.10 29.45
CA ALA A 144 -17.69 -13.84 30.08
C ALA A 144 -17.48 -14.03 31.59
N ASP A 145 -16.25 -13.77 32.07
CA ASP A 145 -15.94 -13.74 33.49
C ASP A 145 -16.40 -12.42 34.14
N PRO A 146 -16.97 -12.45 35.36
CA PRO A 146 -17.42 -11.25 36.06
C PRO A 146 -16.27 -10.26 36.34
N VAL A 147 -15.04 -10.73 36.51
CA VAL A 147 -13.87 -9.86 36.73
C VAL A 147 -13.55 -9.04 35.48
N ASP A 148 -13.53 -9.69 34.32
CA ASP A 148 -13.29 -9.02 33.04
C ASP A 148 -14.46 -8.12 32.64
N LEU A 149 -15.68 -8.54 32.97
CA LEU A 149 -16.89 -7.73 32.75
C LEU A 149 -16.88 -6.44 33.56
N GLY A 150 -16.36 -6.47 34.79
CA GLY A 150 -16.23 -5.29 35.65
C GLY A 150 -15.09 -4.35 35.24
N ARG A 151 -13.99 -4.90 34.69
CA ARG A 151 -12.81 -4.11 34.29
C ARG A 151 -12.85 -3.62 32.85
N GLY A 152 -13.53 -4.34 31.96
CA GLY A 152 -13.55 -4.11 30.51
C GLY A 152 -12.24 -4.47 29.79
N GLU A 153 -11.13 -4.65 30.50
CA GLU A 153 -9.85 -5.14 29.97
C GLU A 153 -9.86 -6.67 29.87
N GLY A 154 -9.39 -7.24 28.75
CA GLY A 154 -9.37 -8.70 28.57
C GLY A 154 -10.70 -9.33 28.14
N LEU A 155 -11.80 -8.57 28.20
CA LEU A 155 -13.15 -9.04 27.87
C LEU A 155 -13.36 -9.28 26.38
N PHE A 156 -12.59 -8.63 25.50
CA PHE A 156 -12.73 -8.77 24.05
C PHE A 156 -11.40 -9.04 23.34
N ASP A 157 -10.39 -9.52 24.07
CA ASP A 157 -9.03 -9.74 23.55
C ASP A 157 -9.02 -10.63 22.30
N ARG A 158 -9.92 -11.62 22.25
CA ARG A 158 -10.07 -12.56 21.13
C ARG A 158 -11.31 -12.31 20.28
N LEU A 159 -12.43 -11.95 20.93
CA LEU A 159 -13.70 -11.73 20.24
C LEU A 159 -13.66 -10.50 19.32
N GLY A 160 -13.04 -9.40 19.75
CA GLY A 160 -12.92 -8.19 18.94
C GLY A 160 -12.21 -8.43 17.60
N PRO A 161 -10.96 -8.94 17.60
CA PRO A 161 -10.27 -9.33 16.36
C PRO A 161 -11.05 -10.34 15.51
N ALA A 162 -11.76 -11.29 16.13
CA ALA A 162 -12.55 -12.27 15.39
C ALA A 162 -13.74 -11.62 14.65
N ILE A 163 -14.40 -10.63 15.27
CA ILE A 163 -15.45 -9.83 14.62
C ILE A 163 -14.88 -9.02 13.44
N GLU A 164 -13.70 -8.40 13.59
CA GLU A 164 -13.03 -7.69 12.48
C GLU A 164 -12.84 -8.61 11.26
N ARG A 165 -12.37 -9.84 11.53
CA ARG A 165 -12.15 -10.86 10.51
C ARG A 165 -13.44 -11.29 9.83
N LEU A 166 -14.49 -11.53 10.62
CA LEU A 166 -15.80 -11.93 10.12
C LEU A 166 -16.41 -10.87 9.20
N LEU A 167 -16.40 -9.61 9.63
CA LEU A 167 -16.91 -8.49 8.82
C LEU A 167 -16.10 -8.31 7.52
N ALA A 168 -14.78 -8.43 7.59
CA ALA A 168 -13.93 -8.34 6.40
C ALA A 168 -14.18 -9.49 5.43
N SER A 169 -14.32 -10.72 5.91
CA SER A 169 -14.63 -11.89 5.09
C SER A 169 -15.98 -11.73 4.37
N ARG A 170 -17.00 -11.23 5.08
CA ARG A 170 -18.31 -10.91 4.48
C ARG A 170 -18.22 -9.83 3.41
N ALA A 171 -17.48 -8.75 3.66
CA ALA A 171 -17.28 -7.67 2.69
C ALA A 171 -16.54 -8.16 1.43
N GLN A 172 -15.51 -9.00 1.60
CA GLN A 172 -14.76 -9.59 0.48
C GLN A 172 -15.64 -10.50 -0.38
N ALA A 173 -16.46 -11.34 0.26
CA ALA A 173 -17.36 -12.21 -0.46
C ALA A 173 -18.45 -11.40 -1.20
N ALA A 174 -18.98 -10.33 -0.58
CA ALA A 174 -19.98 -9.46 -1.22
C ALA A 174 -19.41 -8.77 -2.47
N ALA A 175 -18.14 -8.33 -2.42
CA ALA A 175 -17.46 -7.73 -3.57
C ALA A 175 -17.18 -8.74 -4.71
N ALA A 176 -17.02 -10.03 -4.41
CA ALA A 176 -16.79 -11.07 -5.41
C ALA A 176 -18.06 -11.45 -6.21
N GLN A 177 -19.26 -11.28 -5.62
CA GLN A 177 -20.52 -11.62 -6.27
C GLN A 177 -20.93 -10.66 -7.40
N GLU A 178 -20.34 -9.48 -7.52
CA GLU A 178 -20.61 -8.56 -8.63
C GLU A 178 -19.99 -9.02 -9.98
N GLY A 179 -19.21 -10.11 -10.01
CA GLY A 179 -18.47 -10.57 -11.19
C GLY A 179 -18.77 -11.99 -11.73
N GLU A 180 -19.28 -12.93 -10.93
CA GLU A 180 -19.53 -14.32 -11.36
C GLU A 180 -20.59 -15.01 -10.50
N SER A 181 -21.55 -15.69 -11.14
CA SER A 181 -22.62 -16.44 -10.49
C SER A 181 -22.14 -17.83 -10.05
N THR A 182 -21.25 -17.90 -9.06
CA THR A 182 -20.94 -19.15 -8.36
C THR A 182 -21.24 -19.02 -6.87
N SER A 183 -21.86 -20.08 -6.35
CA SER A 183 -22.45 -20.19 -5.01
C SER A 183 -21.41 -20.11 -3.89
N SER A 184 -21.22 -18.93 -3.30
CA SER A 184 -20.44 -18.83 -2.06
C SER A 184 -21.34 -18.99 -0.84
N VAL A 185 -21.46 -20.23 -0.35
CA VAL A 185 -22.14 -20.61 0.92
C VAL A 185 -21.71 -19.73 2.11
N ALA A 186 -20.51 -19.11 2.05
CA ALA A 186 -19.95 -18.24 3.08
C ALA A 186 -20.70 -16.92 3.36
N LEU A 187 -21.50 -16.40 2.41
CA LEU A 187 -22.21 -15.12 2.58
C LEU A 187 -23.55 -15.21 3.31
N SER A 188 -24.21 -16.37 3.27
CA SER A 188 -25.58 -16.52 3.76
C SER A 188 -25.70 -17.21 5.12
N ARG A 189 -24.57 -17.51 5.78
CA ARG A 189 -24.59 -18.17 7.09
C ARG A 189 -25.05 -17.19 8.17
N PRO A 190 -26.22 -17.43 8.81
CA PRO A 190 -26.65 -16.61 9.94
C PRO A 190 -25.68 -16.77 11.10
N SER A 191 -25.12 -15.67 11.61
CA SER A 191 -24.18 -15.70 12.73
C SER A 191 -24.91 -15.61 14.06
N THR A 192 -24.61 -16.54 14.96
CA THR A 192 -25.20 -16.60 16.30
C THR A 192 -24.14 -16.33 17.37
N LEU A 193 -24.41 -15.42 18.31
CA LEU A 193 -23.58 -15.18 19.48
C LEU A 193 -24.32 -15.62 20.75
N ILE A 194 -23.81 -16.66 21.41
CA ILE A 194 -24.29 -17.06 22.74
C ILE A 194 -23.31 -16.57 23.78
N VAL A 195 -23.75 -15.71 24.71
CA VAL A 195 -22.93 -15.18 25.81
C VAL A 195 -23.33 -15.87 27.10
N VAL A 196 -22.38 -16.59 27.69
CA VAL A 196 -22.55 -17.29 28.97
C VAL A 196 -21.86 -16.49 30.07
N PHE A 197 -22.62 -16.07 31.08
CA PHE A 197 -22.08 -15.34 32.23
C PHE A 197 -21.69 -16.28 33.37
N SER A 198 -20.38 -16.36 33.63
CA SER A 198 -19.83 -17.16 34.73
C SER A 198 -20.26 -16.61 36.09
N GLY A 199 -20.69 -17.49 37.00
CA GLY A 199 -21.07 -17.13 38.37
C GLY A 199 -22.43 -16.45 38.52
N THR A 200 -23.28 -16.48 37.50
CA THR A 200 -24.64 -15.93 37.56
C THR A 200 -25.67 -17.04 37.75
N SER A 201 -26.54 -16.90 38.74
CA SER A 201 -27.52 -17.93 39.10
C SER A 201 -28.97 -17.50 38.92
N THR A 202 -29.23 -16.19 38.90
CA THR A 202 -30.59 -15.65 38.82
C THR A 202 -30.83 -14.87 37.53
N PRO A 203 -32.06 -14.85 37.00
CA PRO A 203 -32.40 -14.06 35.80
C PRO A 203 -32.09 -12.55 35.96
N GLN A 204 -32.16 -12.03 37.18
CA GLN A 204 -31.83 -10.65 37.49
C GLN A 204 -30.32 -10.37 37.36
N GLU A 205 -29.47 -11.29 37.82
CA GLU A 205 -28.02 -11.19 37.64
C GLU A 205 -27.62 -11.26 36.16
N VAL A 206 -28.25 -12.15 35.39
CA VAL A 206 -28.04 -12.26 33.94
C VAL A 206 -28.44 -10.96 33.24
N ALA A 207 -29.56 -10.35 33.61
CA ALA A 207 -29.98 -9.06 33.05
C ALA A 207 -29.00 -7.91 33.38
N ALA A 208 -28.47 -7.88 34.61
CA ALA A 208 -27.46 -6.89 35.00
C ALA A 208 -26.13 -7.09 34.24
N ALA A 209 -25.68 -8.34 34.11
CA ALA A 209 -24.47 -8.69 33.37
C ALA A 209 -24.60 -8.38 31.87
N ARG A 210 -25.77 -8.66 31.28
CA ARG A 210 -26.13 -8.28 29.91
C ARG A 210 -25.95 -6.79 29.65
N ASN A 211 -26.51 -5.94 30.51
CA ASN A 211 -26.39 -4.48 30.35
C ASN A 211 -24.92 -4.02 30.38
N SER A 212 -24.11 -4.58 31.28
CA SER A 212 -22.67 -4.27 31.36
C SER A 212 -21.91 -4.76 30.12
N TRP A 213 -22.26 -5.94 29.62
CA TRP A 213 -21.67 -6.55 28.43
C TRP A 213 -21.95 -5.72 27.18
N GLU A 214 -23.21 -5.36 26.93
CA GLU A 214 -23.62 -4.56 25.76
C GLU A 214 -22.93 -3.18 25.76
N GLN A 215 -22.82 -2.53 26.91
CA GLN A 215 -22.09 -1.26 27.04
C GLN A 215 -20.60 -1.40 26.70
N SER A 216 -19.97 -2.48 27.17
CA SER A 216 -18.57 -2.77 26.90
C SER A 216 -18.36 -3.16 25.43
N ALA A 217 -19.29 -3.92 24.85
CA ALA A 217 -19.27 -4.31 23.45
C ALA A 217 -19.41 -3.08 22.53
N ALA A 218 -20.30 -2.13 22.85
CA ALA A 218 -20.42 -0.89 22.08
C ALA A 218 -19.13 -0.05 22.07
N LYS A 219 -18.36 -0.05 23.17
CA LYS A 219 -17.03 0.59 23.21
C LYS A 219 -16.03 -0.15 22.32
N MET A 220 -16.03 -1.48 22.38
CA MET A 220 -15.18 -2.33 21.55
C MET A 220 -15.50 -2.16 20.05
N LEU A 221 -16.78 -2.17 19.65
CA LEU A 221 -17.21 -1.97 18.27
C LEU A 221 -16.76 -0.62 17.67
N LYS A 222 -16.66 0.43 18.50
CA LYS A 222 -16.10 1.72 18.08
C LYS A 222 -14.59 1.66 17.82
N SER A 223 -13.88 0.77 18.52
CA SER A 223 -12.42 0.62 18.44
C SER A 223 -11.93 -0.36 17.38
N ILE A 224 -12.78 -1.31 16.95
CA ILE A 224 -12.40 -2.32 15.96
C ILE A 224 -12.35 -1.78 14.53
N ILE A 225 -11.55 -2.43 13.70
CA ILE A 225 -11.39 -2.19 12.27
C ILE A 225 -12.57 -2.78 11.50
N GLN A 226 -13.37 -1.93 10.84
CA GLN A 226 -14.51 -2.36 10.02
C GLN A 226 -14.30 -1.98 8.53
N PRO A 227 -14.78 -2.80 7.58
CA PRO A 227 -14.70 -2.50 6.16
C PRO A 227 -15.51 -1.24 5.79
N THR A 228 -15.01 -0.44 4.84
CA THR A 228 -15.59 0.88 4.50
C THR A 228 -16.85 0.78 3.64
N GLN A 229 -17.08 -0.38 3.03
CA GLN A 229 -18.17 -0.64 2.09
C GLN A 229 -19.48 -1.05 2.81
N SER A 230 -19.40 -1.54 4.05
CA SER A 230 -20.58 -1.89 4.86
C SER A 230 -20.97 -0.75 5.80
N ALA A 231 -22.25 -0.66 6.16
CA ALA A 231 -22.66 0.19 7.28
C ALA A 231 -21.83 -0.17 8.53
N ARG A 232 -21.34 0.86 9.23
CA ARG A 232 -20.50 0.65 10.41
C ARG A 232 -21.34 0.03 11.53
N ALA A 233 -20.98 -1.17 11.98
CA ALA A 233 -21.55 -1.82 13.14
C ALA A 233 -21.30 -0.98 14.39
N THR A 234 -22.40 -0.54 15.02
CA THR A 234 -22.42 0.22 16.28
C THR A 234 -22.92 -0.62 17.44
N LYS A 235 -23.70 -1.66 17.15
CA LYS A 235 -24.20 -2.64 18.11
C LYS A 235 -23.87 -4.06 17.68
N LEU A 236 -24.01 -5.01 18.59
CA LEU A 236 -23.73 -6.41 18.28
C LEU A 236 -24.77 -6.99 17.32
N GLU A 237 -26.01 -6.48 17.31
CA GLU A 237 -27.05 -6.88 16.35
C GLU A 237 -26.71 -6.47 14.92
N ASP A 238 -25.78 -5.52 14.72
CA ASP A 238 -25.28 -5.15 13.39
C ASP A 238 -24.26 -6.20 12.85
N VAL A 239 -23.81 -7.13 13.69
CA VAL A 239 -22.78 -8.15 13.39
C VAL A 239 -23.35 -9.57 13.43
N PHE A 240 -24.20 -9.85 14.42
CA PHE A 240 -24.80 -11.16 14.66
C PHE A 240 -26.30 -11.12 14.43
N ASP A 241 -26.80 -12.11 13.69
CA ASP A 241 -28.23 -12.24 13.36
C ASP A 241 -29.05 -12.66 14.59
N ARG A 242 -28.44 -13.40 15.52
CA ARG A 242 -29.05 -13.78 16.80
C ARG A 242 -28.06 -13.67 17.95
N ILE A 243 -28.53 -13.16 19.09
CA ILE A 243 -27.73 -13.02 20.32
C ILE A 243 -28.52 -13.57 21.49
N GLU A 244 -27.93 -14.51 22.22
CA GLU A 244 -28.54 -15.10 23.42
C GLU A 244 -27.65 -14.91 24.65
N TYR A 245 -28.28 -14.71 25.80
CA TYR A 245 -27.60 -14.46 27.07
C TYR A 245 -28.02 -15.52 28.07
N LEU A 246 -27.06 -16.32 28.53
CA LEU A 246 -27.30 -17.50 29.35
C LEU A 246 -26.53 -17.44 30.67
N SER A 247 -27.06 -18.16 31.66
CA SER A 247 -26.35 -18.48 32.89
C SER A 247 -25.41 -19.67 32.69
N ASP A 248 -24.39 -19.79 33.52
CA ASP A 248 -23.47 -20.93 33.54
C ASP A 248 -24.13 -22.26 33.99
N LYS A 249 -25.38 -22.20 34.46
CA LYS A 249 -26.20 -23.36 34.84
C LYS A 249 -27.03 -23.94 33.70
N GLU A 250 -27.05 -23.30 32.54
CA GLU A 250 -27.74 -23.83 31.36
C GLU A 250 -27.05 -25.13 30.91
N LYS A 251 -27.82 -26.15 30.55
CA LYS A 251 -27.26 -27.49 30.21
C LYS A 251 -27.49 -27.90 28.76
N ASN A 252 -28.29 -27.12 28.02
CA ASN A 252 -28.70 -27.43 26.66
C ASN A 252 -28.30 -26.28 25.71
N VAL A 253 -27.05 -25.83 25.79
CA VAL A 253 -26.55 -24.74 24.92
C VAL A 253 -26.49 -25.17 23.46
N ASP A 254 -26.24 -26.46 23.21
CA ASP A 254 -26.31 -27.08 21.89
C ASP A 254 -27.66 -26.87 21.21
N MET A 255 -28.76 -27.02 21.93
CA MET A 255 -30.12 -26.77 21.40
C MET A 255 -30.36 -25.31 21.01
N GLN A 256 -29.55 -24.39 21.55
CA GLN A 256 -29.68 -22.95 21.31
C GLN A 256 -28.78 -22.45 20.18
N LEU A 257 -27.90 -23.29 19.64
CA LEU A 257 -27.03 -22.93 18.51
C LEU A 257 -27.79 -22.77 17.18
N CYS A 258 -29.08 -23.11 17.13
CA CYS A 258 -29.94 -23.01 15.95
C CYS A 258 -30.53 -21.60 15.76
N PRO A 259 -30.16 -20.82 14.72
CA PRO A 259 -30.54 -19.41 14.51
C PRO A 259 -32.05 -19.12 14.51
N ALA A 260 -32.90 -20.12 14.24
CA ALA A 260 -34.37 -19.98 14.20
C ALA A 260 -35.08 -20.29 15.54
N GLY A 261 -34.35 -20.57 16.63
CA GLY A 261 -34.96 -20.86 17.93
C GLY A 261 -35.59 -22.25 18.06
N GLY A 262 -35.23 -23.17 17.16
CA GLY A 262 -35.63 -24.59 17.18
C GLY A 262 -34.50 -25.54 17.58
N ALA A 263 -34.81 -26.82 17.73
CA ALA A 263 -33.82 -27.88 17.92
C ALA A 263 -32.87 -27.96 16.72
N VAL A 264 -31.57 -28.15 16.98
CA VAL A 264 -30.58 -28.47 15.96
C VAL A 264 -31.00 -29.77 15.27
N GLY A 265 -31.43 -29.66 14.01
CA GLY A 265 -31.83 -30.82 13.20
C GLY A 265 -33.14 -30.79 12.45
N ALA A 266 -33.91 -29.71 12.49
CA ALA A 266 -35.05 -29.60 11.58
C ALA A 266 -34.55 -29.38 10.13
N PRO A 267 -35.07 -30.11 9.12
CA PRO A 267 -34.68 -29.95 7.70
C PRO A 267 -34.96 -28.53 7.16
N ASP A 268 -35.86 -27.78 7.80
CA ASP A 268 -36.17 -26.38 7.48
C ASP A 268 -35.28 -25.37 8.21
N SER A 269 -34.27 -25.81 8.98
CA SER A 269 -33.41 -24.92 9.78
C SER A 269 -32.24 -24.37 8.94
N PRO A 270 -32.06 -23.04 8.85
CA PRO A 270 -31.00 -22.42 8.04
C PRO A 270 -29.57 -22.66 8.59
N SER A 271 -29.41 -23.34 9.72
CA SER A 271 -28.10 -23.74 10.27
C SER A 271 -27.76 -25.21 10.13
N SER A 272 -28.73 -26.05 9.77
CA SER A 272 -28.54 -27.48 9.58
C SER A 272 -28.08 -27.69 8.14
N LEU A 273 -26.76 -27.71 7.94
CA LEU A 273 -26.18 -27.94 6.62
C LEU A 273 -25.64 -29.36 6.53
N GLU A 274 -25.59 -29.88 5.31
CA GLU A 274 -24.93 -31.15 5.04
C GLU A 274 -23.45 -31.08 5.45
N PRO A 275 -22.88 -32.15 6.01
CA PRO A 275 -21.47 -32.20 6.41
C PRO A 275 -20.50 -31.73 5.32
N SER A 276 -20.78 -32.09 4.06
CA SER A 276 -20.03 -31.70 2.86
C SER A 276 -19.92 -30.18 2.70
N GLU A 277 -21.04 -29.46 2.81
CA GLU A 277 -21.09 -27.99 2.70
C GLU A 277 -20.36 -27.29 3.84
N VAL A 278 -20.43 -27.85 5.06
CA VAL A 278 -19.71 -27.33 6.22
C VAL A 278 -18.21 -27.52 6.04
N ALA A 279 -17.79 -28.71 5.60
CA ALA A 279 -16.40 -29.05 5.33
C ALA A 279 -15.79 -28.18 4.21
N ASP A 280 -16.54 -27.90 3.14
CA ASP A 280 -16.12 -26.99 2.07
C ASP A 280 -15.96 -25.54 2.55
N GLY A 281 -16.82 -25.08 3.47
CA GLY A 281 -16.67 -23.78 4.12
C GLY A 281 -15.39 -23.68 4.95
N VAL A 282 -15.08 -24.73 5.74
CA VAL A 282 -13.83 -24.80 6.52
C VAL A 282 -12.62 -24.82 5.59
N ARG A 283 -12.69 -25.62 4.51
CA ARG A 283 -11.64 -25.72 3.49
C ARG A 283 -11.41 -24.40 2.78
N SER A 284 -12.45 -23.68 2.40
CA SER A 284 -12.36 -22.35 1.80
C SER A 284 -11.60 -21.35 2.69
N VAL A 285 -11.81 -21.40 4.01
CA VAL A 285 -11.10 -20.55 4.97
C VAL A 285 -9.61 -20.94 5.10
N ILE A 286 -9.30 -22.22 4.97
CA ILE A 286 -7.92 -22.73 4.95
C ILE A 286 -7.21 -22.32 3.65
N ASP A 287 -7.84 -22.58 2.51
CA ASP A 287 -7.29 -22.35 1.16
C ASP A 287 -7.11 -20.85 0.86
N SER A 288 -7.98 -19.99 1.39
CA SER A 288 -7.82 -18.53 1.33
C SER A 288 -6.68 -17.99 2.20
N GLY A 289 -5.95 -18.86 2.90
CA GLY A 289 -4.81 -18.49 3.75
C GLY A 289 -5.22 -17.60 4.93
N LEU A 290 -6.51 -17.60 5.29
CA LEU A 290 -7.03 -16.72 6.33
C LEU A 290 -6.43 -17.06 7.71
N VAL A 291 -5.98 -18.31 7.89
CA VAL A 291 -5.33 -18.90 9.08
C VAL A 291 -4.05 -18.15 9.50
N GLU A 292 -3.33 -17.53 8.54
CA GLU A 292 -1.99 -16.98 8.80
C GLU A 292 -1.85 -15.48 8.50
N ASN A 293 -2.84 -14.85 7.86
CA ASN A 293 -2.68 -13.52 7.28
C ASN A 293 -3.81 -12.55 7.66
N LEU A 294 -3.63 -11.77 8.72
CA LEU A 294 -4.40 -10.54 8.96
C LEU A 294 -4.01 -9.38 8.01
N GLY A 295 -2.98 -9.57 7.19
CA GLY A 295 -2.48 -8.60 6.21
C GLY A 295 -3.53 -8.02 5.26
N PRO A 296 -4.44 -8.82 4.67
CA PRO A 296 -5.46 -8.33 3.74
C PRO A 296 -6.44 -7.32 4.36
N ILE A 297 -6.66 -7.35 5.69
CA ILE A 297 -7.58 -6.41 6.38
C ILE A 297 -6.95 -5.03 6.54
N ILE A 298 -5.65 -5.00 6.84
CA ILE A 298 -4.90 -3.74 6.92
C ILE A 298 -4.71 -3.16 5.52
N GLU A 299 -4.47 -4.01 4.52
CA GLU A 299 -4.34 -3.64 3.10
C GLU A 299 -5.66 -3.08 2.54
N ALA A 300 -6.81 -3.69 2.86
CA ALA A 300 -8.12 -3.20 2.41
C ALA A 300 -8.52 -1.85 3.04
N GLN A 301 -8.05 -1.54 4.25
CA GLN A 301 -8.29 -0.23 4.86
C GLN A 301 -7.27 0.83 4.45
N ALA A 302 -6.03 0.43 4.16
CA ALA A 302 -5.00 1.33 3.71
C ALA A 302 -5.32 1.78 2.28
N LYS A 303 -6.05 2.89 2.12
CA LYS A 303 -5.99 3.75 0.92
C LYS A 303 -4.57 4.34 0.66
N VAL A 304 -3.55 3.68 1.20
CA VAL A 304 -2.15 3.95 1.04
C VAL A 304 -1.64 2.74 0.25
N PRO A 305 -1.28 2.87 -1.04
CA PRO A 305 -0.90 1.73 -1.86
C PRO A 305 0.28 1.00 -1.22
N VAL A 306 0.00 -0.19 -0.71
CA VAL A 306 0.96 -1.03 0.00
C VAL A 306 1.85 -1.69 -1.06
N LYS A 307 3.06 -1.17 -1.27
CA LYS A 307 3.99 -1.64 -2.33
C LYS A 307 4.78 -2.92 -1.95
N GLN A 308 4.62 -3.45 -0.74
CA GLN A 308 5.29 -4.67 -0.25
C GLN A 308 4.31 -5.54 0.54
N ALA A 309 4.34 -6.88 0.38
CA ALA A 309 3.42 -7.80 1.07
C ALA A 309 3.51 -7.73 2.61
N CYS A 310 2.38 -7.97 3.30
CA CYS A 310 2.34 -7.95 4.77
C CYS A 310 3.26 -8.99 5.43
N PRO A 311 4.13 -8.59 6.38
CA PRO A 311 4.77 -9.53 7.29
C PRO A 311 3.71 -10.24 8.15
N ARG A 312 3.92 -11.52 8.41
CA ARG A 312 3.07 -12.35 9.28
C ARG A 312 2.82 -11.64 10.62
N LEU A 313 1.55 -11.41 10.96
CA LEU A 313 1.13 -10.81 12.23
C LEU A 313 1.07 -11.88 13.31
N THR A 314 2.23 -12.31 13.82
CA THR A 314 2.34 -13.41 14.79
C THR A 314 2.23 -12.95 16.24
N ASN A 315 2.41 -11.65 16.54
CA ASN A 315 2.52 -11.14 17.90
C ASN A 315 1.41 -10.10 18.23
N PRO A 316 0.75 -10.16 19.40
CA PRO A 316 -0.23 -9.15 19.83
C PRO A 316 0.30 -7.70 19.82
N VAL A 317 1.61 -7.51 20.03
CA VAL A 317 2.25 -6.18 19.94
C VAL A 317 2.22 -5.62 18.52
N ASP A 318 2.35 -6.48 17.51
CA ASP A 318 2.33 -6.09 16.10
C ASP A 318 0.91 -5.72 15.65
N LEU A 319 -0.09 -6.38 16.21
CA LEU A 319 -1.50 -6.08 15.99
C LEU A 319 -1.91 -4.76 16.66
N ALA A 320 -1.47 -4.53 17.90
CA ALA A 320 -1.65 -3.24 18.57
C ALA A 320 -0.94 -2.09 17.82
N ALA A 321 0.28 -2.33 17.32
CA ALA A 321 1.01 -1.37 16.50
C ALA A 321 0.25 -1.05 15.20
N ALA A 322 -0.29 -2.05 14.49
CA ALA A 322 -1.11 -1.83 13.30
C ALA A 322 -2.34 -0.97 13.59
N ARG A 323 -3.08 -1.28 14.66
CA ARG A 323 -4.30 -0.57 15.06
C ARG A 323 -4.06 0.90 15.42
N LEU A 324 -2.97 1.19 16.13
CA LEU A 324 -2.67 2.53 16.60
C LEU A 324 -1.90 3.37 15.58
N LEU A 325 -0.91 2.78 14.91
CA LEU A 325 -0.01 3.51 14.02
C LEU A 325 -0.56 3.65 12.60
N GLY A 326 -1.40 2.72 12.14
CA GLY A 326 -2.01 2.81 10.80
C GLY A 326 -2.85 4.09 10.61
N PRO A 327 -3.86 4.36 11.47
CA PRO A 327 -4.64 5.59 11.40
C PRO A 327 -3.80 6.85 11.61
N LYS A 328 -2.79 6.79 12.50
CA LYS A 328 -1.87 7.90 12.73
C LYS A 328 -1.01 8.22 11.51
N ALA A 329 -0.53 7.22 10.78
CA ALA A 329 0.18 7.42 9.53
C ALA A 329 -0.69 8.10 8.46
N ARG A 330 -1.98 7.72 8.36
CA ARG A 330 -2.92 8.39 7.42
C ARG A 330 -3.16 9.84 7.80
N SER A 331 -3.45 10.10 9.08
CA SER A 331 -3.61 11.47 9.57
C SER A 331 -2.37 12.32 9.26
N ALA A 332 -1.18 11.81 9.54
CA ALA A 332 0.07 12.53 9.27
C ALA A 332 0.29 12.79 7.77
N LEU A 333 -0.10 11.86 6.90
CA LEU A 333 -0.07 12.05 5.45
C LEU A 333 -1.05 13.14 5.01
N ASP A 334 -2.30 13.07 5.46
CA ASP A 334 -3.34 14.06 5.13
C ASP A 334 -2.95 15.46 5.66
N ASP A 335 -2.43 15.55 6.88
CA ASP A 335 -1.95 16.79 7.47
C ASP A 335 -0.76 17.39 6.70
N CYS A 336 0.14 16.53 6.18
CA CYS A 336 1.23 16.96 5.31
C CYS A 336 0.71 17.53 3.98
N LEU A 337 -0.18 16.79 3.31
CA LEU A 337 -0.75 17.21 2.02
C LEU A 337 -1.55 18.50 2.16
N THR A 338 -2.39 18.63 3.19
CA THR A 338 -3.17 19.85 3.43
C THR A 338 -2.27 21.05 3.73
N THR A 339 -1.15 20.86 4.44
CA THR A 339 -0.16 21.94 4.68
C THR A 339 0.45 22.44 3.37
N ILE A 340 0.74 21.52 2.45
CA ILE A 340 1.33 21.85 1.15
C ILE A 340 0.29 22.48 0.23
N GLN A 341 -0.92 21.92 0.14
CA GLN A 341 -2.04 22.45 -0.64
C GLN A 341 -2.47 23.85 -0.19
N LYS A 342 -2.39 24.17 1.11
CA LYS A 342 -2.61 25.55 1.59
C LYS A 342 -1.64 26.56 0.99
N SER A 343 -0.42 26.13 0.67
CA SER A 343 0.63 26.99 0.11
C SER A 343 0.67 26.97 -1.41
N ALA A 344 0.44 25.80 -2.02
CA ALA A 344 0.53 25.57 -3.47
C ALA A 344 -0.82 25.60 -4.20
N GLY A 345 -1.94 25.79 -3.48
CA GLY A 345 -3.29 25.62 -4.01
C GLY A 345 -3.73 24.15 -4.01
N ALA A 346 -5.05 23.91 -4.12
CA ALA A 346 -5.63 22.57 -4.09
C ALA A 346 -5.08 21.67 -5.21
N ASP A 347 -4.85 22.23 -6.39
CA ASP A 347 -4.33 21.54 -7.57
C ASP A 347 -2.80 21.62 -7.70
N GLY A 348 -2.10 22.22 -6.72
CA GLY A 348 -0.65 22.43 -6.77
C GLY A 348 -0.20 23.41 -7.87
N THR A 349 -1.11 24.23 -8.41
CA THR A 349 -0.84 25.13 -9.54
C THR A 349 -0.20 26.47 -9.14
N THR A 350 -0.34 26.88 -7.87
CA THR A 350 0.24 28.14 -7.38
C THR A 350 1.73 27.94 -7.11
N LEU A 351 2.58 28.65 -7.85
CA LEU A 351 4.04 28.49 -7.73
C LEU A 351 4.54 28.89 -6.33
N VAL A 352 5.19 27.95 -5.65
CA VAL A 352 5.87 28.18 -4.36
C VAL A 352 7.38 28.30 -4.60
N PRO A 353 7.99 29.49 -4.43
CA PRO A 353 9.41 29.72 -4.77
C PRO A 353 10.42 28.85 -4.01
N ALA A 354 10.05 28.37 -2.82
CA ALA A 354 10.88 27.52 -1.95
C ALA A 354 10.18 26.19 -1.62
N TYR A 355 9.47 25.62 -2.61
CA TYR A 355 8.71 24.37 -2.44
C TYR A 355 9.56 23.24 -1.84
N GLY A 356 10.83 23.09 -2.24
CA GLY A 356 11.68 22.01 -1.74
C GLY A 356 11.95 22.08 -0.24
N ALA A 357 12.13 23.29 0.30
CA ALA A 357 12.32 23.49 1.74
C ALA A 357 11.01 23.24 2.51
N LEU A 358 9.88 23.69 1.97
CA LEU A 358 8.56 23.47 2.55
C LEU A 358 8.22 21.97 2.59
N ALA A 359 8.38 21.27 1.47
CA ALA A 359 8.14 19.83 1.37
C ALA A 359 9.04 19.06 2.35
N HIS A 360 10.33 19.42 2.43
CA HIS A 360 11.25 18.79 3.38
C HIS A 360 10.81 18.98 4.84
N ALA A 361 10.42 20.20 5.23
CA ALA A 361 9.95 20.48 6.59
C ALA A 361 8.63 19.77 6.91
N ALA A 362 7.70 19.70 5.95
CA ALA A 362 6.42 19.03 6.12
C ALA A 362 6.58 17.50 6.27
N ILE A 363 7.43 16.88 5.44
CA ILE A 363 7.78 15.46 5.56
C ILE A 363 8.42 15.18 6.92
N HIS A 364 9.40 15.98 7.34
CA HIS A 364 10.05 15.80 8.64
C HIS A 364 9.06 15.88 9.79
N ARG A 365 8.19 16.88 9.79
CA ARG A 365 7.14 17.03 10.80
C ARG A 365 6.21 15.81 10.86
N ALA A 366 5.75 15.31 9.71
CA ALA A 366 4.87 14.15 9.64
C ALA A 366 5.54 12.87 10.17
N LEU A 367 6.83 12.69 9.86
CA LEU A 367 7.61 11.56 10.37
C LEU A 367 7.89 11.67 11.87
N ASP A 368 8.19 12.86 12.38
CA ASP A 368 8.43 13.10 13.81
C ASP A 368 7.16 12.86 14.63
N GLU A 369 6.00 13.29 14.13
CA GLU A 369 4.69 13.05 14.76
C GLU A 369 4.36 11.55 14.79
N PHE A 370 4.63 10.84 13.70
CA PHE A 370 4.51 9.38 13.65
C PHE A 370 5.46 8.70 14.64
N ASP A 371 6.73 9.11 14.68
CA ASP A 371 7.76 8.51 15.53
C ASP A 371 7.49 8.76 17.02
N ALA A 372 6.88 9.90 17.38
CA ALA A 372 6.39 10.17 18.73
C ALA A 372 5.29 9.17 19.15
N ALA A 373 4.34 8.90 18.26
CA ALA A 373 3.29 7.90 18.50
C ALA A 373 3.81 6.46 18.50
N ALA A 374 4.88 6.18 17.75
CA ALA A 374 5.48 4.85 17.62
C ALA A 374 6.49 4.50 18.74
N THR A 375 6.67 5.36 19.74
CA THR A 375 7.67 5.18 20.81
C THR A 375 7.56 3.85 21.56
N SER A 376 6.34 3.40 21.84
CA SER A 376 6.04 2.11 22.49
C SER A 376 6.19 0.89 21.57
N PHE A 377 6.32 1.10 20.25
CA PHE A 377 6.30 0.03 19.24
C PHE A 377 7.61 -0.06 18.42
N LYS A 378 8.71 0.59 18.85
CA LYS A 378 9.99 0.66 18.11
C LYS A 378 10.58 -0.71 17.72
N LYS A 379 10.28 -1.76 18.47
CA LYS A 379 10.76 -3.13 18.19
C LYS A 379 9.86 -3.90 17.20
N SER A 380 8.64 -3.42 16.95
CA SER A 380 7.69 -4.07 16.06
C SER A 380 8.15 -3.95 14.60
N PRO A 381 8.26 -5.07 13.84
CA PRO A 381 8.50 -5.02 12.40
C PRO A 381 7.37 -4.27 11.66
N VAL A 382 6.14 -4.34 12.16
CA VAL A 382 4.98 -3.66 11.57
C VAL A 382 5.10 -2.15 11.72
N ALA A 383 5.50 -1.65 12.89
CA ALA A 383 5.74 -0.21 13.09
C ALA A 383 6.82 0.32 12.13
N LYS A 384 7.91 -0.44 11.93
CA LYS A 384 8.97 -0.07 10.97
C LYS A 384 8.48 -0.05 9.52
N ARG A 385 7.63 -1.00 9.15
CA ARG A 385 7.03 -1.03 7.81
C ARG A 385 6.07 0.14 7.60
N ILE A 386 5.12 0.37 8.52
CA ILE A 386 4.18 1.50 8.43
C ILE A 386 4.94 2.82 8.31
N ARG A 387 6.04 2.99 9.04
CA ARG A 387 6.92 4.16 8.91
C ARG A 387 7.54 4.28 7.52
N ASN A 388 8.04 3.17 6.97
CA ASN A 388 8.66 3.18 5.64
C ASN A 388 7.62 3.41 4.54
N ASP A 389 6.43 2.83 4.66
CA ASP A 389 5.31 3.06 3.76
C ASP A 389 4.88 4.53 3.82
N LEU A 390 4.67 5.09 5.02
CA LEU A 390 4.39 6.52 5.20
C LEU A 390 5.44 7.38 4.50
N ARG A 391 6.73 7.08 4.69
CA ARG A 391 7.82 7.79 4.03
C ARG A 391 7.72 7.71 2.51
N ILE A 392 7.53 6.51 1.94
CA ILE A 392 7.43 6.33 0.48
C ILE A 392 6.25 7.13 -0.08
N ASN A 393 5.09 7.08 0.58
CA ASN A 393 3.89 7.78 0.11
C ASN A 393 4.03 9.29 0.22
N LEU A 394 4.58 9.81 1.32
CA LEU A 394 4.90 11.24 1.45
C LEU A 394 5.81 11.72 0.30
N TYR A 395 6.85 10.96 -0.05
CA TYR A 395 7.74 11.34 -1.14
C TYR A 395 7.12 11.16 -2.53
N SER A 396 6.18 10.23 -2.74
CA SER A 396 5.52 10.06 -4.03
C SER A 396 4.48 11.14 -4.29
N GLU A 397 3.58 11.39 -3.35
CA GLU A 397 2.52 12.40 -3.52
C GLU A 397 3.13 13.81 -3.74
N LEU A 398 4.22 14.11 -3.04
CA LEU A 398 4.92 15.39 -3.20
C LEU A 398 5.78 15.48 -4.46
N SER A 399 6.10 14.35 -5.08
CA SER A 399 6.75 14.29 -6.40
C SER A 399 5.80 14.75 -7.50
N ASP A 400 4.52 14.35 -7.42
CA ASP A 400 3.52 14.72 -8.42
C ASP A 400 3.26 16.23 -8.39
N ILE A 401 3.15 16.81 -7.17
CA ILE A 401 3.06 18.27 -7.00
C ILE A 401 4.34 18.98 -7.51
N TYR A 402 5.52 18.39 -7.29
CA TYR A 402 6.78 18.94 -7.80
C TYR A 402 6.80 19.03 -9.33
N ASP A 403 6.28 18.03 -10.05
CA ASP A 403 6.24 18.04 -11.51
C ASP A 403 5.28 19.12 -12.05
N ILE A 404 4.17 19.38 -11.35
CA ILE A 404 3.26 20.49 -11.65
C ILE A 404 3.97 21.84 -11.42
N GLN A 405 4.64 22.01 -10.27
CA GLN A 405 5.40 23.22 -9.93
C GLN A 405 6.54 23.49 -10.92
N GLY A 406 7.25 22.44 -11.34
CA GLY A 406 8.30 22.51 -12.36
C GLY A 406 7.77 22.95 -13.72
N SER A 407 6.60 22.45 -14.12
CA SER A 407 5.93 22.84 -15.36
C SER A 407 5.44 24.29 -15.32
N ALA A 408 4.87 24.73 -14.20
CA ALA A 408 4.46 26.11 -13.97
C ALA A 408 5.67 27.08 -14.01
N LEU A 409 6.77 26.72 -13.35
CA LEU A 409 8.01 27.49 -13.38
C LEU A 409 8.56 27.61 -14.81
N LYS A 410 8.57 26.53 -15.59
CA LYS A 410 8.99 26.57 -17.01
C LYS A 410 8.15 27.54 -17.82
N SER A 411 6.83 27.57 -17.62
CA SER A 411 5.95 28.50 -18.34
C SER A 411 6.29 29.96 -18.00
N ILE A 412 6.39 30.28 -16.71
CA ILE A 412 6.70 31.64 -16.23
C ILE A 412 8.08 32.10 -16.73
N SER A 413 9.10 31.25 -16.61
CA SER A 413 10.45 31.56 -17.11
C SER A 413 10.47 31.73 -18.63
N PHE A 414 9.67 30.96 -19.37
CA PHE A 414 9.60 31.08 -20.82
C PHE A 414 8.89 32.36 -21.27
N ASP A 415 7.84 32.79 -20.56
CA ASP A 415 7.19 34.07 -20.84
C ASP A 415 8.10 35.26 -20.51
N GLY A 416 8.88 35.16 -19.42
CA GLY A 416 9.94 36.12 -19.11
C GLY A 416 11.03 36.19 -20.20
N PHE A 417 11.42 35.04 -20.74
CA PHE A 417 12.33 34.95 -21.88
C PHE A 417 11.74 35.60 -23.15
N ARG A 418 10.48 35.30 -23.50
CA ARG A 418 9.78 35.95 -24.63
C ARG A 418 9.71 37.46 -24.47
N ALA A 419 9.41 37.94 -23.27
CA ALA A 419 9.37 39.37 -22.96
C ALA A 419 10.76 40.04 -23.15
N ARG A 420 11.85 39.35 -22.78
CA ARG A 420 13.23 39.80 -23.08
C ARG A 420 13.48 39.86 -24.58
N LEU A 421 13.14 38.80 -25.32
CA LEU A 421 13.33 38.77 -26.78
C LEU A 421 12.54 39.86 -27.51
N ASN A 422 11.35 40.22 -27.03
CA ASN A 422 10.53 41.27 -27.64
C ASN A 422 11.14 42.68 -27.48
N LYS A 423 12.04 42.88 -26.52
CA LYS A 423 12.77 44.15 -26.34
C LYS A 423 14.01 44.25 -27.23
N LEU A 424 14.49 43.13 -27.79
CA LEU A 424 15.66 43.11 -28.65
C LEU A 424 15.35 43.76 -30.01
N ARG A 425 16.21 44.68 -30.44
CA ARG A 425 16.15 45.28 -31.77
C ARG A 425 16.82 44.36 -32.78
N ILE A 426 16.31 44.34 -34.00
CA ILE A 426 16.91 43.58 -35.11
C ILE A 426 18.23 44.27 -35.49
N THR A 427 19.34 43.69 -35.05
CA THR A 427 20.70 44.15 -35.33
C THR A 427 21.51 43.02 -35.99
N PRO A 428 22.65 43.31 -36.63
CA PRO A 428 23.52 42.25 -37.18
C PRO A 428 24.02 41.25 -36.12
N ASN A 429 24.07 41.67 -34.85
CA ASN A 429 24.44 40.85 -33.69
C ASN A 429 23.23 40.21 -32.99
N LEU A 430 22.05 40.19 -33.63
CA LEU A 430 20.83 39.62 -33.04
C LEU A 430 21.03 38.17 -32.59
N ALA A 431 21.79 37.37 -33.35
CA ALA A 431 22.06 35.98 -33.00
C ALA A 431 22.77 35.85 -31.64
N THR A 432 23.82 36.65 -31.40
CA THR A 432 24.55 36.62 -30.12
C THR A 432 23.70 37.15 -28.97
N GLN A 433 22.95 38.24 -29.20
CA GLN A 433 22.04 38.82 -28.20
C GLN A 433 20.91 37.85 -27.79
N MET A 434 20.39 37.07 -28.74
CA MET A 434 19.38 36.05 -28.46
C MET A 434 19.95 34.86 -27.67
N ASP A 435 21.19 34.47 -27.96
CA ASP A 435 21.89 33.41 -27.21
C ASP A 435 22.24 33.87 -25.78
N GLU A 436 22.69 35.11 -25.60
CA GLU A 436 22.92 35.73 -24.29
C GLU A 436 21.63 35.76 -23.46
N ALA A 437 20.52 36.25 -24.05
CA ALA A 437 19.21 36.28 -23.37
C ALA A 437 18.71 34.88 -22.99
N ALA A 438 19.00 33.86 -23.81
CA ALA A 438 18.68 32.47 -23.50
C ALA A 438 19.54 31.94 -22.35
N GLN A 439 20.85 32.24 -22.33
CA GLN A 439 21.76 31.83 -21.25
C GLN A 439 21.36 32.45 -19.91
N GLU A 440 21.02 33.73 -19.87
CA GLU A 440 20.52 34.40 -18.67
C GLU A 440 19.21 33.76 -18.16
N SER A 441 18.26 33.51 -19.07
CA SER A 441 16.99 32.87 -18.71
C SER A 441 17.18 31.46 -18.17
N VAL A 442 18.12 30.69 -18.74
CA VAL A 442 18.48 29.35 -18.26
C VAL A 442 19.18 29.42 -16.90
N ALA A 443 20.04 30.42 -16.65
CA ALA A 443 20.70 30.60 -15.36
C ALA A 443 19.69 30.94 -14.26
N GLU A 444 18.75 31.83 -14.52
CA GLU A 444 17.65 32.16 -13.60
C GLU A 444 16.76 30.95 -13.31
N PHE A 445 16.36 30.21 -14.35
CA PHE A 445 15.60 28.98 -14.20
C PHE A 445 16.37 27.93 -13.39
N THR A 446 17.67 27.78 -13.63
CA THR A 446 18.55 26.85 -12.91
C THR A 446 18.60 27.18 -11.41
N ALA A 447 18.66 28.47 -11.06
CA ALA A 447 18.63 28.91 -9.67
C ALA A 447 17.27 28.65 -9.00
N ALA A 448 16.17 28.85 -9.73
CA ALA A 448 14.81 28.63 -9.21
C ALA A 448 14.48 27.14 -9.06
N VAL A 449 14.77 26.31 -10.06
CA VAL A 449 14.42 24.87 -10.04
C VAL A 449 15.19 24.10 -8.95
N LYS A 450 16.40 24.55 -8.61
CA LYS A 450 17.16 24.00 -7.47
C LYS A 450 16.45 24.19 -6.12
N LYS A 451 15.65 25.26 -5.98
CA LYS A 451 14.88 25.55 -4.75
C LYS A 451 13.57 24.76 -4.67
N LEU A 452 13.08 24.23 -5.79
CA LEU A 452 11.89 23.39 -5.82
C LEU A 452 12.18 21.97 -5.34
N ARG A 453 13.42 21.49 -5.42
CA ARG A 453 13.75 20.12 -5.06
C ARG A 453 14.16 20.02 -3.58
N PRO A 454 13.56 19.11 -2.79
CA PRO A 454 14.04 18.79 -1.45
C PRO A 454 15.37 18.04 -1.52
N PRO A 455 16.09 17.90 -0.39
CA PRO A 455 17.32 17.12 -0.31
C PRO A 455 17.14 15.69 -0.86
N PRO A 456 18.19 15.12 -1.49
CA PRO A 456 18.12 13.79 -2.08
C PRO A 456 17.79 12.74 -1.02
N HIS A 457 16.95 11.78 -1.39
CA HIS A 457 16.50 10.71 -0.49
C HIS A 457 16.30 9.40 -1.27
N ASP A 458 16.60 8.27 -0.64
CA ASP A 458 16.62 6.92 -1.26
C ASP A 458 15.25 6.32 -1.58
N ALA A 459 14.15 6.99 -1.20
CA ALA A 459 12.81 6.37 -1.18
C ALA A 459 12.08 6.48 -2.52
N VAL A 460 12.21 7.62 -3.20
CA VAL A 460 11.55 7.89 -4.48
C VAL A 460 12.47 8.77 -5.32
N LYS A 461 12.66 8.41 -6.58
CA LYS A 461 13.45 9.19 -7.54
C LYS A 461 12.58 10.26 -8.17
N TRP A 462 12.70 11.49 -7.69
CA TRP A 462 12.09 12.66 -8.32
C TRP A 462 12.78 12.98 -9.66
N ALA A 463 12.07 13.64 -10.58
CA ALA A 463 12.63 14.02 -11.88
C ALA A 463 13.92 14.83 -11.71
N SER A 464 14.94 14.49 -12.51
CA SER A 464 16.26 15.08 -12.34
C SER A 464 16.24 16.57 -12.68
N THR A 465 16.90 17.35 -11.83
CA THR A 465 17.13 18.78 -12.07
C THR A 465 17.87 19.02 -13.39
N SER A 466 18.78 18.11 -13.79
CA SER A 466 19.48 18.17 -15.08
C SER A 466 18.52 18.12 -16.26
N ASP A 467 17.49 17.28 -16.17
CA ASP A 467 16.57 16.99 -17.26
C ASP A 467 15.57 18.14 -17.43
N GLN A 468 15.16 18.74 -16.31
CA GLN A 468 14.35 19.95 -16.30
C GLN A 468 15.10 21.14 -16.93
N ILE A 469 16.41 21.29 -16.62
CA ILE A 469 17.27 22.35 -17.19
C ILE A 469 17.51 22.12 -18.68
N SER A 470 17.86 20.90 -19.09
CA SER A 470 18.13 20.59 -20.50
C SER A 470 16.88 20.74 -21.36
N SER A 471 15.72 20.30 -20.86
CA SER A 471 14.41 20.49 -21.49
C SER A 471 14.09 21.97 -21.72
N PHE A 472 14.27 22.82 -20.70
CA PHE A 472 14.04 24.26 -20.82
C PHE A 472 15.04 24.92 -21.78
N GLY A 473 16.33 24.58 -21.68
CA GLY A 473 17.37 25.09 -22.57
C GLY A 473 17.16 24.71 -24.04
N ASN A 474 16.67 23.50 -24.31
CA ASN A 474 16.28 23.08 -25.66
C ASN A 474 15.14 23.93 -26.20
N LYS A 475 14.10 24.16 -25.40
CA LYS A 475 12.94 24.99 -25.78
C LYS A 475 13.34 26.44 -26.10
N CYS A 476 14.24 27.04 -25.33
CA CYS A 476 14.76 28.38 -25.62
C CYS A 476 15.57 28.41 -26.91
N ARG A 477 16.45 27.43 -27.14
CA ARG A 477 17.25 27.32 -28.38
C ARG A 477 16.39 27.11 -29.63
N GLU A 478 15.39 26.26 -29.54
CA GLU A 478 14.44 26.00 -30.61
C GLU A 478 13.67 27.26 -30.98
N HIS A 479 13.13 27.97 -29.98
CA HIS A 479 12.43 29.23 -30.20
C HIS A 479 13.33 30.31 -30.81
N ASN A 480 14.59 30.40 -30.37
CA ASN A 480 15.58 31.30 -30.97
C ASN A 480 15.84 30.94 -32.44
N ALA A 481 16.02 29.65 -32.74
CA ALA A 481 16.26 29.17 -34.10
C ALA A 481 15.08 29.47 -35.04
N GLU A 482 13.85 29.26 -34.58
CA GLU A 482 12.62 29.60 -35.33
C GLU A 482 12.52 31.10 -35.60
N ARG A 483 12.74 31.93 -34.58
CA ARG A 483 12.67 33.39 -34.71
C ARG A 483 13.76 33.93 -35.64
N LEU A 484 14.98 33.39 -35.59
CA LEU A 484 16.04 33.73 -36.54
C LEU A 484 15.72 33.29 -37.97
N LYS A 485 15.14 32.09 -38.16
CA LYS A 485 14.68 31.63 -39.47
C LYS A 485 13.61 32.56 -40.04
N ALA A 486 12.63 32.95 -39.23
CA ALA A 486 11.58 33.90 -39.63
C ALA A 486 12.14 35.31 -39.97
N ALA A 487 13.12 35.79 -39.19
CA ALA A 487 13.79 37.07 -39.46
C ALA A 487 14.63 37.04 -40.75
N ARG A 488 15.23 35.89 -41.09
CA ARG A 488 15.93 35.67 -42.37
C ARG A 488 14.95 35.61 -43.53
N ALA A 489 13.86 34.87 -43.39
CA ALA A 489 12.83 34.71 -44.42
C ALA A 489 12.14 36.04 -44.76
N SER A 490 11.91 36.91 -43.77
CA SER A 490 11.35 38.25 -43.97
C SER A 490 12.36 39.28 -44.51
N GLY A 491 13.64 38.92 -44.65
CA GLY A 491 14.70 39.82 -45.11
C GLY A 491 15.11 40.89 -44.10
N GLN A 492 14.50 40.93 -42.91
CA GLN A 492 14.80 41.89 -41.84
C GLN A 492 16.18 41.64 -41.21
N PHE A 493 16.63 40.39 -41.20
CA PHE A 493 17.93 40.00 -40.67
C PHE A 493 18.86 39.50 -41.78
N LYS A 494 19.94 40.24 -42.02
CA LYS A 494 21.08 39.79 -42.82
C LYS A 494 22.28 39.57 -41.89
N PRO A 495 22.77 38.32 -41.72
CA PRO A 495 23.98 38.10 -40.93
C PRO A 495 25.16 38.83 -41.56
N LEU A 496 26.08 39.30 -40.72
CA LEU A 496 27.35 39.86 -41.21
C LEU A 496 28.03 38.83 -42.13
N PRO A 497 28.57 39.26 -43.30
CA PRO A 497 29.33 38.37 -44.15
C PRO A 497 30.49 37.81 -43.32
N ARG A 498 30.60 36.47 -43.28
CA ARG A 498 31.78 35.83 -42.66
C ARG A 498 33.01 36.33 -43.41
N LYS A 499 34.09 36.68 -42.68
CA LYS A 499 35.39 36.97 -43.31
C LYS A 499 35.71 35.81 -44.26
N GLY A 500 36.02 36.12 -45.51
CA GLY A 500 36.37 35.11 -46.51
C GLY A 500 37.49 34.24 -45.97
N ILE A 501 37.32 32.91 -46.04
CA ILE A 501 38.41 31.99 -45.73
C ILE A 501 39.25 31.92 -47.00
N THR A 502 40.43 32.54 -46.98
CA THR A 502 41.40 32.39 -48.05
C THR A 502 42.03 31.02 -47.91
N VAL A 503 41.63 30.07 -48.76
CA VAL A 503 42.28 28.75 -48.83
C VAL A 503 43.44 28.86 -49.81
N GLY A 504 44.65 28.95 -49.28
CA GLY A 504 45.87 28.96 -50.09
C GLY A 504 46.24 27.55 -50.53
N PHE A 505 46.01 27.21 -51.80
CA PHE A 505 46.40 25.92 -52.39
C PHE A 505 47.89 25.88 -52.78
N HIS A 506 48.77 26.31 -51.88
CA HIS A 506 50.20 26.43 -52.17
C HIS A 506 50.85 25.10 -52.56
N TRP A 507 50.30 23.97 -52.09
CA TRP A 507 50.73 22.61 -52.43
C TRP A 507 50.33 22.15 -53.84
N LEU A 508 49.40 22.83 -54.49
CA LEU A 508 48.98 22.54 -55.88
C LEU A 508 49.72 23.39 -56.91
N LEU A 509 50.55 24.34 -56.46
CA LEU A 509 51.42 25.08 -57.37
C LEU A 509 52.47 24.12 -57.93
N PRO A 510 52.86 24.25 -59.21
CA PRO A 510 53.90 23.41 -59.82
C PRO A 510 55.22 23.40 -59.04
N LYS A 511 55.46 24.43 -58.22
CA LYS A 511 56.61 24.57 -57.32
C LYS A 511 56.12 25.01 -55.93
N PRO A 512 55.66 24.08 -55.08
CA PRO A 512 54.98 24.43 -53.82
C PRO A 512 55.90 25.07 -52.77
N PHE A 513 57.23 25.00 -52.97
CA PHE A 513 58.25 25.55 -52.07
C PHE A 513 59.24 26.49 -52.80
N GLY A 514 58.87 27.00 -53.98
CA GLY A 514 59.79 27.77 -54.83
C GLY A 514 60.85 26.91 -55.52
N ASN A 515 61.77 27.54 -56.24
CA ASN A 515 62.88 26.85 -56.90
C ASN A 515 63.90 26.33 -55.87
N ASP A 516 64.15 25.02 -55.86
CA ASP A 516 65.32 24.46 -55.15
C ASP A 516 66.60 24.86 -55.90
N TYR A 517 67.33 25.84 -55.35
CA TYR A 517 68.59 26.34 -55.90
C TYR A 517 69.68 25.27 -56.07
N ARG A 518 69.48 24.05 -55.54
CA ARG A 518 70.41 22.92 -55.70
C ARG A 518 70.18 22.10 -56.97
N GLN A 519 69.04 22.25 -57.65
CA GLN A 519 68.64 21.38 -58.77
C GLN A 519 68.75 22.02 -60.16
N GLU A 520 68.95 23.33 -60.28
CA GLU A 520 69.19 23.95 -61.58
C GLU A 520 70.69 24.25 -61.82
N PRO A 521 71.34 23.59 -62.79
CA PRO A 521 72.70 23.88 -63.15
C PRO A 521 72.75 25.18 -63.96
N LYS A 522 73.31 26.25 -63.38
CA LYS A 522 73.88 27.41 -64.08
C LYS A 522 73.03 27.99 -65.23
N MET A 523 71.99 28.76 -64.91
CA MET A 523 71.69 29.93 -65.73
C MET A 523 72.75 30.99 -65.39
N MET A 524 73.89 30.91 -66.07
CA MET A 524 74.89 31.97 -66.02
C MET A 524 74.27 33.25 -66.58
N HIS A 525 74.43 34.34 -65.82
CA HIS A 525 74.05 35.69 -66.21
C HIS A 525 74.53 36.03 -67.63
N THR A 526 73.63 36.58 -68.45
CA THR A 526 74.07 37.52 -69.50
C THR A 526 74.20 38.90 -68.87
N ALA A 527 75.21 39.67 -69.28
CA ALA A 527 75.66 40.88 -68.59
C ALA A 527 74.67 42.07 -68.61
N ASP A 528 73.44 41.86 -69.09
CA ASP A 528 72.43 42.90 -69.35
C ASP A 528 71.11 42.71 -68.55
N ASP A 529 71.08 41.84 -67.54
CA ASP A 529 69.87 41.66 -66.73
C ASP A 529 69.59 42.83 -65.77
N LEU A 530 68.33 43.28 -65.78
CA LEU A 530 67.80 44.40 -65.00
C LEU A 530 67.65 44.03 -63.51
N VAL A 531 68.19 44.88 -62.62
CA VAL A 531 67.99 44.76 -61.17
C VAL A 531 66.72 45.54 -60.77
N TYR A 532 65.76 44.85 -60.14
CA TYR A 532 64.58 45.49 -59.56
C TYR A 532 64.92 46.06 -58.18
N ALA A 533 64.77 47.38 -58.01
CA ALA A 533 64.90 48.08 -56.73
C ALA A 533 63.53 48.68 -56.33
N PRO A 534 62.78 48.08 -55.40
CA PRO A 534 61.55 48.65 -54.87
C PRO A 534 61.84 49.95 -54.11
N VAL A 535 60.88 50.89 -54.18
CA VAL A 535 60.99 52.25 -53.63
C VAL A 535 61.23 52.26 -52.11
N ASP A 536 60.83 51.18 -51.42
CA ASP A 536 60.91 51.06 -49.96
C ASP A 536 62.30 50.64 -49.44
N GLY A 537 63.29 50.44 -50.32
CA GLY A 537 64.71 50.37 -49.97
C GLY A 537 65.18 49.10 -49.23
N ILE A 538 64.32 48.10 -49.07
CA ILE A 538 64.69 46.81 -48.50
C ILE A 538 65.12 45.89 -49.64
N THR A 539 66.36 46.04 -50.06
CA THR A 539 67.06 45.10 -50.96
C THR A 539 68.42 44.75 -50.40
N ASP A 540 68.86 43.52 -50.66
CA ASP A 540 70.19 43.04 -50.26
C ASP A 540 71.35 43.75 -50.99
N VAL A 541 71.03 44.59 -51.99
CA VAL A 541 71.98 45.43 -52.73
C VAL A 541 71.69 46.89 -52.40
N SER A 542 72.72 47.61 -51.97
CA SER A 542 72.61 49.03 -51.61
C SER A 542 72.59 49.94 -52.85
N GLY A 543 71.94 51.11 -52.74
CA GLY A 543 71.90 52.10 -53.83
C GLY A 543 73.26 52.72 -54.21
N MET A 544 74.32 52.48 -53.44
CA MET A 544 75.69 52.84 -53.83
C MET A 544 76.34 51.76 -54.70
N GLU A 545 76.14 50.48 -54.39
CA GLU A 545 76.66 49.36 -55.18
C GLU A 545 76.04 49.32 -56.57
N ILE A 546 74.74 49.62 -56.70
CA ILE A 546 74.04 49.73 -58.00
C ILE A 546 74.73 50.77 -58.91
N ARG A 547 75.21 51.88 -58.34
CA ARG A 547 75.86 52.97 -59.08
C ARG A 547 77.32 52.70 -59.42
N SER A 548 78.04 51.92 -58.61
CA SER A 548 79.43 51.54 -58.91
C SER A 548 79.53 50.34 -59.88
N GLY A 549 78.46 49.56 -60.02
CA GLY A 549 78.44 48.36 -60.87
C GLY A 549 79.10 47.13 -60.22
N ASP A 550 79.52 47.22 -58.95
CA ASP A 550 80.18 46.11 -58.24
C ASP A 550 79.24 44.95 -57.90
N TRP A 551 77.92 45.19 -57.89
CA TRP A 551 76.90 44.14 -57.74
C TRP A 551 77.01 43.03 -58.79
N ARG A 552 77.61 43.33 -59.97
CA ARG A 552 77.85 42.35 -61.05
C ARG A 552 78.85 41.26 -60.69
N LYS A 553 79.63 41.43 -59.61
CA LYS A 553 80.61 40.45 -59.12
C LYS A 553 80.12 39.65 -57.90
N GLY A 554 79.00 40.06 -57.29
CA GLY A 554 78.34 39.34 -56.20
C GLY A 554 77.29 38.36 -56.75
N VAL A 555 77.17 37.19 -56.11
CA VAL A 555 76.09 36.25 -56.43
C VAL A 555 74.80 36.80 -55.83
N VAL A 556 74.02 37.52 -56.62
CA VAL A 556 72.67 37.97 -56.23
C VAL A 556 71.65 37.07 -56.93
N PRO A 557 70.69 36.46 -56.21
CA PRO A 557 69.65 35.66 -56.83
C PRO A 557 68.80 36.53 -57.77
N ALA A 558 68.77 36.19 -59.07
CA ALA A 558 67.84 36.79 -60.00
C ALA A 558 66.45 36.15 -59.80
N PRO A 559 65.39 36.93 -59.53
CA PRO A 559 64.04 36.38 -59.58
C PRO A 559 63.76 36.00 -61.05
N SER A 560 63.45 34.73 -61.29
CA SER A 560 63.04 34.28 -62.63
C SER A 560 61.80 35.06 -63.04
N GLY A 561 61.82 35.70 -64.22
CA GLY A 561 60.79 36.64 -64.68
C GLY A 561 59.35 36.10 -64.74
N SER A 562 59.13 34.80 -64.53
CA SER A 562 57.80 34.19 -64.36
C SER A 562 57.14 34.47 -63.00
N GLU A 563 57.89 34.83 -61.95
CA GLU A 563 57.33 35.09 -60.62
C GLU A 563 56.80 36.53 -60.45
N MET A 564 57.21 37.47 -61.31
CA MET A 564 56.71 38.86 -61.27
C MET A 564 55.31 39.05 -61.89
N MET A 565 54.72 38.02 -62.50
CA MET A 565 53.41 38.10 -63.14
C MET A 565 52.22 37.75 -62.22
N TYR A 566 52.47 37.33 -60.97
CA TYR A 566 51.42 36.90 -60.02
C TYR A 566 51.23 37.83 -58.81
N LEU A 567 51.50 39.12 -58.98
CA LEU A 567 51.10 40.14 -58.01
C LEU A 567 50.24 41.18 -58.73
N LYS A 568 48.94 40.91 -58.78
CA LYS A 568 47.89 41.92 -58.96
C LYS A 568 46.93 41.83 -57.79
#